data_AF-A0A645F8H0-F1
#
_entry.id   AF-A0A645F8H0-F1
#
_cell.length_a   1.000
_cell.length_b   1.000
_cell.length_c   1.000
_cell.angle_alpha   90.00
_cell.angle_beta   90.00
_cell.angle_gamma   90.00
#
_symmetry.space_group_name_H-M   'P 1'
#
loop_
_entity.id
_entity.type
_entity.pdbx_description
1 polymer ?
#
loop_
_entity_poly.entity_id
_entity_poly.type
_entity_poly.pdbx_seq_one_letter_code
_entity_poly.pdbx_strand_id
1 'polypeptide(L)'
;MKGGADVPPQVQAAFEEHGHTLGYALLLKRYVDDPRQATPQQISQAAWDTVPRVAPLFWAFRLMVGLGFFFILLTAVFFWLSARRKLDAHRWLLKVAVWSIPLPWIAAELGWIVAEVGRQPWVIEGVLPTAVAVSNLGASTVLLTIAGFVAIYTVLLVIEMKLMLKAIRKGPDDHALARVEGRPAASADLAPAQ
;
A
#
# COMPACT_ATOMS: atom_id res chain seq x y z
N MET A 1 -6.84 -29.19 -35.53
CA MET A 1 -6.61 -27.76 -35.19
C MET A 1 -5.63 -27.18 -36.22
N LYS A 2 -6.13 -26.85 -37.42
CA LYS A 2 -5.42 -26.13 -38.49
C LYS A 2 -6.48 -25.33 -39.21
N GLY A 3 -6.42 -24.01 -39.10
CA GLY A 3 -7.44 -23.10 -39.61
C GLY A 3 -7.05 -21.65 -39.37
N GLY A 4 -5.78 -21.32 -39.58
CA GLY A 4 -5.39 -19.93 -39.82
C GLY A 4 -5.66 -19.67 -41.28
N ALA A 5 -6.53 -18.72 -41.61
CA ALA A 5 -6.49 -18.11 -42.92
C ALA A 5 -5.04 -17.62 -43.16
N ASP A 6 -4.50 -17.82 -44.36
CA ASP A 6 -3.21 -17.23 -44.75
C ASP A 6 -3.33 -15.70 -44.65
N VAL A 7 -2.98 -15.16 -43.49
CA VAL A 7 -2.93 -13.71 -43.27
C VAL A 7 -1.84 -13.19 -44.21
N PRO A 8 -2.14 -12.25 -45.11
CA PRO A 8 -1.14 -11.73 -46.03
C PRO A 8 0.10 -11.25 -45.26
N PRO A 9 1.33 -11.53 -45.73
CA PRO A 9 2.55 -11.16 -45.01
C PRO A 9 2.65 -9.65 -44.77
N GLN A 10 2.01 -8.83 -45.62
CA GLN A 10 1.88 -7.39 -45.43
C GLN A 10 1.06 -7.01 -44.19
N VAL A 11 0.00 -7.77 -43.87
CA VAL A 11 -0.85 -7.52 -42.69
C VAL A 11 -0.12 -7.93 -41.41
N GLN A 12 0.64 -9.03 -41.45
CA GLN A 12 1.49 -9.43 -40.32
C GLN A 12 2.59 -8.40 -40.07
N ALA A 13 3.29 -7.97 -41.11
CA ALA A 13 4.33 -6.94 -41.00
C ALA A 13 3.77 -5.62 -40.44
N ALA A 14 2.62 -5.17 -40.94
CA ALA A 14 1.97 -3.95 -40.43
C ALA A 14 1.53 -4.08 -38.97
N PHE A 15 1.07 -5.27 -38.55
CA PHE A 15 0.71 -5.55 -37.16
C PHE A 15 1.93 -5.59 -36.25
N GLU A 16 3.02 -6.23 -36.65
CA GLU A 16 4.28 -6.24 -35.89
C GLU A 16 4.87 -4.83 -35.76
N GLU A 17 4.79 -4.04 -36.83
CA GLU A 17 5.24 -2.65 -36.84
C GLU A 17 4.43 -1.78 -35.88
N HIS A 18 3.09 -1.88 -35.88
CA HIS A 18 2.21 -0.98 -35.10
C HIS A 18 1.76 -1.57 -33.76
N GLY A 19 2.04 -2.84 -33.48
CA GLY A 19 1.52 -3.60 -32.34
C GLY A 19 1.81 -2.95 -30.99
N HIS A 20 2.95 -2.29 -30.87
CA HIS A 20 3.39 -1.57 -29.67
C HIS A 20 2.55 -0.32 -29.33
N THR A 21 1.80 0.22 -30.30
CA THR A 21 0.94 1.39 -30.11
C THR A 21 -0.51 1.03 -29.77
N LEU A 22 -0.89 -0.24 -29.89
CA LEU A 22 -2.27 -0.69 -29.72
C LEU A 22 -2.84 -0.37 -28.34
N GLY A 23 -2.01 -0.41 -27.28
CA GLY A 23 -2.45 -0.04 -25.94
C GLY A 23 -2.90 1.41 -25.82
N TYR A 24 -2.32 2.34 -26.58
CA TYR A 24 -2.75 3.74 -26.62
C TYR A 24 -4.08 3.91 -27.36
N ALA A 25 -4.33 3.12 -28.40
CA ALA A 25 -5.64 3.10 -29.04
C ALA A 25 -6.74 2.61 -28.07
N LEU A 26 -6.41 1.74 -27.11
CA LEU A 26 -7.37 1.30 -26.09
C LEU A 26 -7.77 2.40 -25.10
N LEU A 27 -7.02 3.50 -24.97
CA LEU A 27 -7.45 4.65 -24.15
C LEU A 27 -8.74 5.26 -24.68
N LEU A 28 -8.96 5.21 -26.00
CA LEU A 28 -10.18 5.72 -26.66
C LEU A 28 -11.43 4.91 -26.31
N LYS A 29 -11.28 3.64 -25.88
CA LYS A 29 -12.42 2.80 -25.47
C LYS A 29 -13.18 3.32 -24.27
N ARG A 30 -12.63 4.30 -23.55
CA ARG A 30 -13.37 5.03 -22.52
C ARG A 30 -14.49 5.92 -23.09
N TYR A 31 -14.38 6.36 -24.35
CA TYR A 31 -15.31 7.32 -24.97
C TYR A 31 -16.05 6.76 -26.19
N VAL A 32 -15.46 5.79 -26.90
CA VAL A 32 -16.03 5.22 -28.13
C VAL A 32 -15.81 3.71 -28.16
N ASP A 33 -16.85 2.94 -28.50
CA ASP A 33 -16.77 1.48 -28.59
C ASP A 33 -15.79 0.99 -29.67
N ASP A 34 -15.77 1.68 -30.82
CA ASP A 34 -14.82 1.48 -31.92
C ASP A 34 -13.79 2.64 -31.99
N PRO A 35 -12.54 2.43 -31.56
CA PRO A 35 -11.48 3.46 -31.60
C PRO A 35 -11.23 4.07 -32.97
N ARG A 36 -11.58 3.37 -34.07
CA ARG A 36 -11.37 3.85 -35.44
C ARG A 36 -12.32 4.98 -35.83
N GLN A 37 -13.41 5.15 -35.10
CA GLN A 37 -14.42 6.19 -35.34
C GLN A 37 -14.23 7.41 -34.42
N ALA A 38 -13.12 7.47 -33.67
CA ALA A 38 -12.87 8.55 -32.74
C ALA A 38 -12.68 9.90 -33.44
N THR A 39 -13.34 10.92 -32.92
CA THR A 39 -13.17 12.31 -33.39
C THR A 39 -11.83 12.89 -32.90
N PRO A 40 -11.26 13.90 -33.58
CA PRO A 40 -10.05 14.58 -33.12
C PRO A 40 -10.17 15.14 -31.69
N GLN A 41 -11.37 15.56 -31.29
CA GLN A 41 -11.65 16.05 -29.95
C GLN A 41 -11.54 14.94 -28.90
N GLN A 42 -12.08 13.75 -29.19
CA GLN A 42 -11.96 12.58 -28.30
C GLN A 42 -10.53 12.08 -28.18
N ILE A 43 -9.74 12.15 -29.26
CA ILE A 43 -8.31 11.80 -29.24
C ILE A 43 -7.55 12.75 -28.30
N SER A 44 -7.78 14.06 -28.44
CA SER A 44 -7.20 15.06 -27.54
C SER A 44 -7.60 14.83 -26.09
N GLN A 45 -8.88 14.56 -25.83
CA GLN A 45 -9.39 14.31 -24.49
C GLN A 45 -8.78 13.06 -23.86
N ALA A 46 -8.69 11.95 -24.59
CA ALA A 46 -8.04 10.72 -24.12
C ALA A 46 -6.55 10.93 -23.80
N ALA A 47 -5.86 11.74 -24.60
CA ALA A 47 -4.46 12.10 -24.34
C ALA A 47 -4.33 12.94 -23.05
N TRP A 48 -5.20 13.92 -22.84
CA TRP A 48 -5.20 14.74 -21.62
C TRP A 48 -5.57 13.95 -20.36
N ASP A 49 -6.50 12.99 -20.45
CA ASP A 49 -6.89 12.11 -19.34
C ASP A 49 -5.77 11.14 -18.93
N THR A 50 -4.71 11.02 -19.74
CA THR A 50 -3.49 10.28 -19.38
C THR A 50 -2.61 11.06 -18.41
N VAL A 51 -2.78 12.37 -18.26
CA VAL A 51 -2.03 13.19 -17.31
C VAL A 51 -2.68 13.08 -15.93
N PRO A 52 -2.09 12.32 -14.97
CA PRO A 52 -2.67 12.20 -13.65
C PRO A 52 -2.64 13.54 -12.91
N ARG A 53 -3.57 13.70 -11.96
CA ARG A 53 -3.57 14.88 -11.07
C ARG A 53 -2.25 14.94 -10.31
N VAL A 54 -1.45 15.97 -10.58
CA VAL A 54 -0.10 16.09 -10.03
C VAL A 54 -0.07 16.39 -8.52
N ALA A 55 -1.10 17.03 -7.98
CA ALA A 55 -1.10 17.51 -6.60
C ALA A 55 -1.03 16.39 -5.54
N PRO A 56 -1.87 15.32 -5.60
CA PRO A 56 -1.76 14.20 -4.67
C PRO A 56 -0.39 13.51 -4.73
N LEU A 57 0.13 13.27 -5.94
CA LEU A 57 1.41 12.61 -6.15
C LEU A 57 2.57 13.44 -5.57
N PHE A 58 2.56 14.75 -5.82
CA PHE A 58 3.56 15.69 -5.34
C PHE A 58 3.65 15.74 -3.80
N TRP A 59 2.50 15.79 -3.12
CA TRP A 59 2.44 15.84 -1.66
C TRP A 59 2.73 14.49 -1.03
N ALA A 60 2.21 13.39 -1.60
CA ALA A 60 2.47 12.05 -1.10
C ALA A 60 3.97 11.72 -1.12
N PHE A 61 4.66 12.05 -2.23
CA PHE A 61 6.10 11.88 -2.34
C PHE A 61 6.88 12.68 -1.29
N ARG A 62 6.51 13.95 -1.08
CA ARG A 62 7.20 14.81 -0.08
C ARG A 62 7.01 14.34 1.34
N LEU A 63 5.80 13.94 1.70
CA LEU A 63 5.51 13.42 3.03
C LEU A 63 6.24 12.09 3.26
N MET A 64 6.25 11.19 2.28
CA MET A 64 7.02 9.94 2.33
C MET A 64 8.51 10.20 2.54
N VAL A 65 9.11 11.05 1.72
CA VAL A 65 10.54 11.38 1.81
C VAL A 65 10.86 12.10 3.13
N GLY A 66 10.00 13.02 3.58
CA GLY A 66 10.13 13.72 4.85
C GLY A 66 10.10 12.76 6.04
N LEU A 67 9.18 11.78 6.05
CA LEU A 67 9.13 10.73 7.05
C LEU A 67 10.37 9.82 6.99
N GLY A 68 10.86 9.50 5.79
CA GLY A 68 12.11 8.75 5.60
C GLY A 68 13.32 9.42 6.25
N PHE A 69 13.55 10.70 5.97
CA PHE A 69 14.62 11.48 6.61
C PHE A 69 14.41 11.60 8.12
N PHE A 70 13.17 11.77 8.57
CA PHE A 70 12.83 11.77 10.00
C PHE A 70 13.25 10.45 10.67
N PHE A 71 12.98 9.28 10.07
CA PHE A 71 13.39 7.99 10.65
C PHE A 71 14.89 7.79 10.67
N ILE A 72 15.61 8.24 9.64
CA ILE A 72 17.08 8.20 9.61
C ILE A 72 17.63 9.03 10.76
N LEU A 73 17.15 10.27 10.92
CA LEU A 73 17.58 11.15 12.00
C LEU A 73 17.24 10.56 13.37
N LEU A 74 16.00 10.09 13.55
CA LEU A 74 15.54 9.49 14.80
C LEU A 74 16.42 8.30 15.18
N THR A 75 16.66 7.38 14.25
CA THR A 75 17.48 6.18 14.48
C THR A 75 18.93 6.55 14.79
N ALA A 76 19.52 7.50 14.06
CA ALA A 76 20.87 7.98 14.31
C ALA A 76 21.03 8.60 15.71
N VAL A 77 20.07 9.41 16.14
CA VAL A 77 20.04 10.03 17.48
C VAL A 77 19.90 8.95 18.56
N PHE A 78 18.96 8.01 18.39
CA PHE A 78 18.77 6.90 19.33
C PHE A 78 20.02 6.03 19.43
N PHE A 79 20.64 5.69 18.30
CA PHE A 79 21.87 4.93 18.25
C PHE A 79 23.01 5.65 18.98
N TRP A 80 23.19 6.96 18.74
CA TRP A 80 24.23 7.75 19.38
C TRP A 80 24.03 7.87 20.90
N LEU A 81 22.81 8.14 21.37
CA LEU A 81 22.50 8.19 22.81
C LEU A 81 22.67 6.81 23.47
N SER A 82 22.34 5.74 22.74
CA SER A 82 22.49 4.35 23.21
C SER A 82 23.96 4.00 23.39
N ALA A 83 24.79 4.33 22.40
CA ALA A 83 26.24 4.16 22.49
C ALA A 83 26.88 4.92 23.67
N ARG A 84 26.27 6.05 24.08
CA ARG A 84 26.71 6.85 25.24
C ARG A 84 26.05 6.43 26.56
N ARG A 85 25.15 5.43 26.57
CA ARG A 85 24.35 5.00 27.74
C ARG A 85 23.57 6.15 28.41
N LYS A 86 23.08 7.11 27.62
CA LYS A 86 22.35 8.31 28.09
C LYS A 86 20.89 8.37 27.63
N LEU A 87 20.29 7.23 27.22
CA LEU A 87 18.91 7.18 26.75
C LEU A 87 17.93 7.69 27.83
N ASP A 88 18.12 7.25 29.08
CA ASP A 88 17.17 7.50 30.17
C ASP A 88 17.14 8.97 30.62
N ALA A 89 18.19 9.73 30.30
CA ALA A 89 18.27 11.16 30.61
C ALA A 89 17.33 12.01 29.75
N HIS A 90 16.88 11.52 28.59
CA HIS A 90 16.11 12.29 27.61
C HIS A 90 14.69 11.75 27.43
N ARG A 91 13.88 11.83 28.50
CA ARG A 91 12.48 11.34 28.53
C ARG A 91 11.59 11.88 27.40
N TRP A 92 11.84 13.08 26.89
CA TRP A 92 11.09 13.64 25.76
C TRP A 92 11.33 12.84 24.47
N LEU A 93 12.57 12.42 24.22
CA LEU A 93 12.92 11.63 23.03
C LEU A 93 12.22 10.26 23.04
N LEU A 94 12.09 9.64 24.22
CA LEU A 94 11.32 8.40 24.39
C LEU A 94 9.84 8.59 24.06
N LYS A 95 9.25 9.74 24.42
CA LYS A 95 7.87 10.07 24.00
C LYS A 95 7.77 10.20 22.48
N VAL A 96 8.73 10.87 21.83
CA VAL A 96 8.75 10.98 20.36
C VAL A 96 8.77 9.61 19.70
N ALA A 97 9.54 8.64 20.22
CA ALA A 97 9.54 7.28 19.70
C ALA A 97 8.16 6.59 19.80
N VAL A 98 7.45 6.77 20.91
CA VAL A 98 6.08 6.23 21.07
C VAL A 98 5.11 6.87 20.07
N TRP A 99 5.18 8.19 19.89
CA TRP A 99 4.37 8.89 18.89
C TRP A 99 4.77 8.56 17.46
N SER A 100 5.99 8.07 17.25
CA SER A 100 6.48 7.65 15.93
C SER A 100 5.99 6.27 15.52
N ILE A 101 5.35 5.51 16.42
CA ILE A 101 4.83 4.16 16.10
C ILE A 101 3.95 4.19 14.85
N PRO A 102 2.89 5.01 14.68
CA PRO A 102 2.06 4.95 13.47
C PRO A 102 2.72 5.51 12.19
N LEU A 103 3.83 6.24 12.29
CA LEU A 103 4.40 6.97 11.14
C LEU A 103 4.94 6.05 10.03
N PRO A 104 5.58 4.90 10.28
CA PRO A 104 6.05 3.99 9.24
C PRO A 104 4.91 3.44 8.39
N TRP A 105 3.75 3.14 9.00
CA TRP A 105 2.55 2.74 8.28
C TRP A 105 2.09 3.85 7.33
N ILE A 106 2.02 5.09 7.81
CA ILE A 106 1.67 6.25 6.97
C ILE A 106 2.68 6.41 5.82
N ALA A 107 3.98 6.31 6.09
CA ALA A 107 5.00 6.41 5.05
C ALA A 107 4.88 5.31 4.00
N ALA A 108 4.57 4.08 4.41
CA ALA A 108 4.36 2.96 3.50
C ALA A 108 3.12 3.16 2.61
N GLU A 109 2.00 3.59 3.18
CA GLU A 109 0.77 3.90 2.43
C GLU A 109 1.02 5.02 1.40
N LEU A 110 1.76 6.07 1.79
CA LEU A 110 2.14 7.15 0.86
C LEU A 110 3.03 6.64 -0.27
N GLY A 111 3.96 5.73 0.01
CA GLY A 111 4.79 5.10 -1.01
C GLY A 111 3.97 4.27 -2.01
N TRP A 112 3.00 3.51 -1.52
CA TRP A 112 2.06 2.78 -2.36
C TRP A 112 1.20 3.71 -3.21
N ILE A 113 0.69 4.82 -2.66
CA ILE A 113 -0.05 5.83 -3.41
C ILE A 113 0.82 6.39 -4.54
N VAL A 114 2.08 6.73 -4.25
CA VAL A 114 3.01 7.26 -5.27
C VAL A 114 3.23 6.24 -6.40
N ALA A 115 3.43 4.97 -6.06
CA ALA A 115 3.65 3.91 -7.05
C ALA A 115 2.39 3.61 -7.88
N GLU A 116 1.24 3.46 -7.23
CA GLU A 116 0.00 3.01 -7.88
C GLU A 116 -0.69 4.14 -8.64
N VAL A 117 -0.78 5.35 -8.05
CA VAL A 117 -1.36 6.51 -8.72
C VAL A 117 -0.42 7.04 -9.81
N GLY A 118 0.90 6.90 -9.62
CA GLY A 118 1.89 7.28 -10.63
C GLY A 118 1.81 6.47 -11.92
N ARG A 119 1.31 5.22 -11.84
CA ARG A 119 1.12 4.33 -13.00
C ARG A 119 -0.22 4.55 -13.72
N GLN A 120 -1.19 5.23 -13.11
CA GLN A 120 -2.45 5.55 -13.77
C GLN A 120 -2.18 6.37 -15.05
N PRO A 121 -2.85 6.10 -16.18
CA PRO A 121 -4.06 5.28 -16.37
C PRO A 121 -3.80 3.82 -16.76
N TRP A 122 -2.60 3.29 -16.52
CA TRP A 122 -2.18 1.97 -17.00
C TRP A 122 -2.22 0.90 -15.91
N VAL A 123 -2.70 -0.29 -16.27
CA VAL A 123 -2.45 -1.52 -15.49
C VAL A 123 -1.11 -2.10 -15.89
N ILE A 124 -0.90 -2.22 -17.21
CA ILE A 124 0.38 -2.55 -17.83
C ILE A 124 0.70 -1.38 -18.76
N GLU A 125 1.82 -0.70 -18.48
CA GLU A 125 2.26 0.47 -19.21
C GLU A 125 2.33 0.20 -20.72
N GLY A 126 1.69 1.05 -21.52
CA GLY A 126 1.67 0.96 -22.99
C GLY A 126 0.86 -0.21 -23.57
N VAL A 127 0.31 -1.10 -22.74
CA VAL A 127 -0.40 -2.30 -23.20
C VAL A 127 -1.88 -2.27 -22.81
N LEU A 128 -2.18 -2.12 -21.52
CA LEU A 128 -3.55 -2.28 -21.01
C LEU A 128 -3.96 -1.11 -20.10
N PRO A 129 -4.86 -0.23 -20.59
CA PRO A 129 -5.48 0.80 -19.77
C PRO A 129 -6.40 0.24 -18.68
N THR A 130 -6.50 0.95 -17.56
CA THR A 130 -7.39 0.57 -16.44
C THR A 130 -8.86 0.54 -16.82
N ALA A 131 -9.31 1.44 -17.69
CA ALA A 131 -10.70 1.54 -18.13
C ALA A 131 -11.21 0.28 -18.87
N VAL A 132 -10.32 -0.46 -19.53
CA VAL A 132 -10.68 -1.70 -20.25
C VAL A 132 -10.37 -2.97 -19.46
N ALA A 133 -9.69 -2.83 -18.31
CA ALA A 133 -9.33 -3.96 -17.44
C ALA A 133 -10.43 -4.30 -16.42
N VAL A 134 -11.46 -3.47 -16.27
CA VAL A 134 -12.55 -3.69 -15.31
C VAL A 134 -13.56 -4.73 -15.83
N SER A 135 -14.05 -5.58 -14.93
CA SER A 135 -15.12 -6.52 -15.25
C SER A 135 -16.47 -5.81 -15.41
N ASN A 136 -17.31 -6.32 -16.31
CA ASN A 136 -18.66 -5.80 -16.53
C ASN A 136 -19.63 -6.23 -15.42
N LEU A 137 -19.51 -5.61 -14.25
CA LEU A 137 -20.35 -5.85 -13.07
C LEU A 137 -21.22 -4.63 -12.77
N GLY A 138 -22.43 -4.87 -12.26
CA GLY A 138 -23.30 -3.79 -11.81
C GLY A 138 -22.69 -3.01 -10.65
N ALA A 139 -22.81 -1.68 -10.69
CA ALA A 139 -22.27 -0.79 -9.65
C ALA A 139 -22.77 -1.14 -8.24
N SER A 140 -24.02 -1.60 -8.12
CA SER A 140 -24.62 -2.04 -6.85
C SER A 140 -23.93 -3.29 -6.28
N THR A 141 -23.59 -4.27 -7.12
CA THR A 141 -22.86 -5.47 -6.70
C THR A 141 -21.47 -5.11 -6.20
N VAL A 142 -20.75 -4.24 -6.93
CA VAL A 142 -19.41 -3.78 -6.55
C VAL A 142 -19.46 -3.00 -5.22
N LEU A 143 -20.43 -2.11 -5.06
CA LEU A 143 -20.58 -1.35 -3.82
C LEU A 143 -20.90 -2.26 -2.64
N LEU A 144 -21.78 -3.25 -2.82
CA LEU A 144 -22.15 -4.21 -1.77
C LEU A 144 -20.95 -5.05 -1.34
N THR A 145 -20.14 -5.54 -2.28
CA THR A 145 -18.95 -6.34 -1.95
C THR A 145 -17.87 -5.50 -1.27
N ILE A 146 -17.62 -4.28 -1.75
CA ILE A 146 -16.70 -3.34 -1.09
C ILE A 146 -17.16 -3.04 0.34
N ALA A 147 -18.44 -2.74 0.54
CA ALA A 147 -18.99 -2.49 1.86
C ALA A 147 -18.84 -3.71 2.78
N GLY A 148 -19.08 -4.92 2.26
CA GLY A 148 -18.86 -6.17 2.98
C GLY A 148 -17.39 -6.35 3.41
N PHE A 149 -16.44 -6.15 2.49
CA PHE A 149 -15.01 -6.25 2.82
C PHE A 149 -14.57 -5.18 3.83
N VAL A 150 -15.00 -3.94 3.66
CA VAL A 150 -14.72 -2.85 4.62
C VAL A 150 -15.25 -3.20 6.00
N ALA A 151 -16.48 -3.71 6.11
CA ALA A 151 -17.07 -4.10 7.39
C ALA A 151 -16.25 -5.21 8.07
N ILE A 152 -15.91 -6.28 7.32
CA ILE A 152 -15.14 -7.41 7.86
C ILE A 152 -13.74 -6.95 8.30
N TYR A 153 -13.02 -6.21 7.46
CA TYR A 153 -11.68 -5.72 7.79
C TYR A 153 -11.68 -4.74 8.96
N THR A 154 -12.74 -3.92 9.09
CA THR A 154 -12.89 -3.03 10.25
C THR A 154 -13.09 -3.82 11.54
N VAL A 155 -13.91 -4.87 11.52
CA VAL A 155 -14.10 -5.75 12.69
C VAL A 155 -12.79 -6.44 13.08
N LEU A 156 -12.06 -6.97 12.11
CA LEU A 156 -10.75 -7.59 12.35
C LEU A 156 -9.76 -6.60 12.94
N LEU A 157 -9.67 -5.39 12.37
CA LEU A 157 -8.81 -4.31 12.89
C LEU A 157 -9.15 -3.98 14.35
N VAL A 158 -10.44 -3.86 14.71
CA VAL A 158 -10.84 -3.57 16.10
C VAL A 158 -10.44 -4.70 17.05
N ILE A 159 -10.63 -5.96 16.64
CA ILE A 159 -10.24 -7.13 17.43
C ILE A 159 -8.72 -7.17 17.62
N GLU A 160 -7.96 -7.01 16.54
CA GLU A 160 -6.50 -6.99 16.55
C GLU A 160 -5.97 -5.88 17.47
N MET A 161 -6.46 -4.65 17.32
CA MET A 161 -6.06 -3.52 18.15
C MET A 161 -6.36 -3.77 19.64
N LYS A 162 -7.52 -4.36 19.95
CA LYS A 162 -7.85 -4.75 21.34
C LYS A 162 -6.89 -5.80 21.89
N LEU A 163 -6.57 -6.82 21.10
CA LEU A 163 -5.65 -7.89 21.50
C LEU A 163 -4.23 -7.37 21.67
N MET A 164 -3.75 -6.54 20.74
CA MET A 164 -2.43 -5.91 20.79
C MET A 164 -2.32 -5.02 22.03
N LEU A 165 -3.31 -4.16 22.31
CA LEU A 165 -3.30 -3.32 23.51
C LEU A 165 -3.40 -4.15 24.81
N LYS A 166 -4.18 -5.23 24.82
CA LYS A 166 -4.25 -6.15 25.96
C LYS A 166 -2.90 -6.84 26.21
N ALA A 167 -2.22 -7.28 25.15
CA ALA A 167 -0.90 -7.91 25.24
C ALA A 167 0.17 -6.92 25.70
N ILE A 168 0.20 -5.71 25.14
CA ILE A 168 1.13 -4.64 25.55
C ILE A 168 0.95 -4.30 27.04
N ARG A 169 -0.29 -4.20 27.53
CA ARG A 169 -0.59 -3.90 28.94
C ARG A 169 -0.27 -5.03 29.89
N LYS A 170 -0.36 -6.29 29.43
CA LYS A 170 -0.04 -7.45 30.25
C LYS A 170 1.45 -7.47 30.63
N GLY A 171 2.32 -6.90 29.80
CA GLY A 171 3.77 -6.93 30.04
C GLY A 171 4.35 -8.35 29.97
N PRO A 172 5.64 -8.52 30.25
CA PRO A 172 6.25 -9.86 30.35
C PRO A 172 5.61 -10.63 31.51
N ASP A 173 5.20 -11.88 31.27
CA ASP A 173 4.71 -12.75 32.35
C ASP A 173 5.89 -13.08 33.30
N ASP A 174 5.80 -12.67 34.56
CA ASP A 174 6.84 -12.94 35.59
C ASP A 174 7.17 -14.44 35.72
N HIS A 175 6.20 -15.32 35.47
CA HIS A 175 6.40 -16.77 35.45
C HIS A 175 7.22 -17.27 34.26
N ALA A 176 7.17 -16.59 33.11
CA ALA A 176 8.00 -16.92 31.96
C ALA A 176 9.45 -16.45 32.17
N LEU A 177 9.63 -15.28 32.81
CA LEU A 177 10.95 -14.77 33.19
C LEU A 177 11.64 -15.65 34.24
N ALA A 178 10.93 -16.07 35.29
CA ALA A 178 11.46 -16.97 36.32
C ALA A 178 11.94 -18.32 35.75
N ARG A 179 11.23 -18.87 34.76
CA ARG A 179 11.62 -20.12 34.07
C ARG A 179 12.88 -19.95 33.21
N VAL A 180 13.06 -18.80 32.56
CA VAL A 180 14.25 -18.50 31.73
C VAL A 180 15.48 -18.21 32.59
N GLU A 181 15.30 -17.59 33.76
CA GLU A 181 16.38 -17.26 34.69
C GLU A 181 16.74 -18.42 35.65
N GLY A 182 16.11 -19.58 35.50
CA GLY A 182 16.35 -20.74 36.36
C GLY A 182 15.97 -20.50 37.83
N ARG A 183 15.18 -19.47 38.12
CA ARG A 183 14.71 -19.20 39.48
C ARG A 183 13.56 -20.16 39.78
N PRO A 184 13.56 -20.86 40.94
CA PRO A 184 12.42 -21.68 41.30
C PRO A 184 11.18 -20.80 41.30
N ALA A 185 10.11 -21.25 40.60
CA ALA A 185 8.83 -20.58 40.64
C ALA A 185 8.46 -20.43 42.12
N ALA A 186 8.41 -19.19 42.62
CA ALA A 186 8.18 -18.92 44.03
C ALA A 186 6.96 -19.73 44.45
N SER A 187 7.20 -20.72 45.31
CA SER A 187 6.18 -21.63 45.81
C SER A 187 5.08 -20.80 46.43
N ALA A 188 3.87 -20.96 45.93
CA ALA A 188 2.64 -20.43 46.51
C ALA A 188 2.31 -21.15 47.83
N ASP A 189 3.28 -21.22 48.74
CA ASP A 189 3.16 -21.83 50.06
C ASP A 189 3.96 -20.99 51.06
N LEU A 190 3.33 -19.91 51.52
CA LEU A 190 3.53 -19.39 52.86
C LEU A 190 2.15 -18.99 53.39
N ALA A 191 1.33 -20.00 53.69
CA ALA A 191 0.42 -19.87 54.81
C ALA A 191 1.27 -19.76 56.09
N PRO A 192 1.12 -18.71 56.92
CA PRO A 192 1.48 -18.83 58.30
C PRO A 192 0.29 -19.41 59.05
N ALA A 193 0.51 -20.61 59.60
CA ALA A 193 -0.09 -20.98 60.86
C ALA A 193 0.29 -19.90 61.89
N GLN A 194 -0.69 -19.22 62.47
CA GLN A 194 -0.94 -18.99 63.90
C GLN A 194 -2.29 -18.28 64.05
#